data_AF-A0A953AYD1-F1
#
_entry.id   AF-A0A953AYD1-F1
#
_cell.length_a   1.000
_cell.length_b   1.000
_cell.length_c   1.000
_cell.angle_alpha   90.00
_cell.angle_beta   90.00
_cell.angle_gamma   90.00
#
_symmetry.space_group_name_H-M   'P 1'
#
loop_
_entity.id
_entity.type
_entity.pdbx_description
1 polymer ?
#
loop_
_entity_poly.entity_id
_entity_poly.type
_entity_poly.pdbx_seq_one_letter_code
_entity_poly.pdbx_strand_id
1 'polypeptide(L)'
;MTCGAAGRTTGRGRLLKLATRHKIELARLLSRGLLAARRASGRGPQARVVRAGVRWELDLREGIDLAVYLNLYERATSRAIARHLRAGAVALDIGANIGAHTLPMARRVGPAGRVVAFEPTDYAFAKLRRNVGLNPDLAARIACLQVLLTGTDGARAPGPVYA
;
A
#
# COMPACT_ATOMS: atom_id res chain seq x y z
N MET A 1 -56.93 12.98 -19.19
CA MET A 1 -56.92 12.16 -17.96
C MET A 1 -55.61 12.40 -17.23
N THR A 2 -55.74 12.76 -15.96
CA THR A 2 -54.71 13.19 -15.01
C THR A 2 -54.03 12.02 -14.32
N CYS A 3 -52.71 12.08 -14.12
CA CYS A 3 -51.95 11.60 -12.94
C CYS A 3 -50.45 11.86 -13.25
N GLY A 4 -49.60 12.56 -12.49
CA GLY A 4 -49.55 12.78 -11.04
C GLY A 4 -48.37 11.99 -10.46
N ALA A 5 -47.23 12.64 -10.19
CA ALA A 5 -46.36 12.38 -9.03
C ALA A 5 -45.06 13.21 -9.08
N ALA A 6 -44.94 14.13 -8.13
CA ALA A 6 -43.70 14.76 -7.74
C ALA A 6 -42.76 13.75 -7.07
N GLY A 7 -41.48 13.75 -7.46
CA GLY A 7 -40.43 12.92 -6.87
C GLY A 7 -39.16 13.72 -6.67
N ARG A 8 -39.02 14.27 -5.45
CA ARG A 8 -37.85 15.00 -4.93
C ARG A 8 -36.54 14.30 -5.27
N THR A 9 -35.65 14.95 -6.01
CA THR A 9 -34.22 14.60 -6.02
C THR A 9 -33.50 15.46 -4.98
N THR A 10 -33.29 14.83 -3.84
CA THR A 10 -32.40 15.26 -2.76
C THR A 10 -31.06 15.76 -3.29
N GLY A 11 -30.71 16.99 -2.91
CA GLY A 11 -29.40 17.57 -3.16
C GLY A 11 -28.30 16.70 -2.58
N ARG A 12 -27.58 15.99 -3.44
CA ARG A 12 -26.24 15.49 -3.11
C ARG A 12 -25.33 16.71 -3.00
N GLY A 13 -25.01 17.07 -1.75
CA GLY A 13 -24.06 18.13 -1.45
C GLY A 13 -22.80 17.99 -2.30
N ARG A 14 -22.49 19.04 -3.06
CA ARG A 14 -21.19 19.19 -3.72
C ARG A 14 -20.15 19.22 -2.61
N LEU A 15 -19.50 18.09 -2.35
CA LEU A 15 -18.26 18.09 -1.61
C LEU A 15 -17.28 18.96 -2.43
N LEU A 16 -16.88 20.11 -1.89
CA LEU A 16 -15.92 21.00 -2.52
C LEU A 16 -14.69 20.16 -2.94
N LYS A 17 -14.46 20.05 -4.24
CA LYS A 17 -13.27 19.39 -4.78
C LYS A 17 -12.06 20.27 -4.46
N LEU A 18 -11.47 20.06 -3.28
CA LEU A 18 -10.20 20.68 -2.90
C LEU A 18 -9.17 20.40 -3.99
N ALA A 19 -8.48 21.47 -4.44
CA ALA A 19 -7.36 21.34 -5.38
C ALA A 19 -6.27 20.45 -4.78
N THR A 20 -5.58 19.68 -5.63
CA THR A 20 -4.56 18.68 -5.23
C THR A 20 -3.50 19.26 -4.29
N ARG A 21 -3.06 20.51 -4.55
CA ARG A 21 -2.10 21.23 -3.68
C ARG A 21 -2.54 21.34 -2.22
N HIS A 22 -3.82 21.68 -1.98
CA HIS A 22 -4.32 21.88 -0.61
C HIS A 22 -4.46 20.55 0.13
N LYS A 23 -4.76 19.46 -0.59
CA LYS A 23 -4.78 18.11 -0.01
C LYS A 23 -3.38 17.66 0.38
N ILE A 24 -2.38 17.94 -0.45
CA ILE A 24 -0.97 17.62 -0.18
C ILE A 24 -0.48 18.43 1.03
N GLU A 25 -0.74 19.74 1.07
CA GLU A 25 -0.33 20.58 2.21
C GLU A 25 -1.01 20.15 3.51
N LEU A 26 -2.31 19.87 3.48
CA LEU A 26 -3.03 19.33 4.65
C LEU A 26 -2.42 18.00 5.11
N ALA A 27 -2.14 17.07 4.19
CA ALA A 27 -1.51 15.79 4.52
C ALA A 27 -0.11 15.98 5.14
N ARG A 28 0.67 16.95 4.63
CA ARG A 28 1.98 17.32 5.19
C ARG A 28 1.86 17.86 6.61
N LEU A 29 0.91 18.76 6.86
CA LEU A 29 0.66 19.33 8.20
C LEU A 29 0.25 18.24 9.19
N LEU A 30 -0.68 17.38 8.81
CA LEU A 30 -1.12 16.24 9.64
C LEU A 30 0.05 15.28 9.94
N SER A 31 0.88 14.97 8.95
CA SER A 31 2.07 14.13 9.13
C SER A 31 3.07 14.77 10.11
N ARG A 32 3.36 16.07 9.97
CA ARG A 32 4.23 16.80 10.91
C ARG A 32 3.67 16.80 12.34
N GLY A 33 2.37 17.02 12.49
CA GLY A 33 1.69 16.96 13.79
C GLY A 33 1.80 15.58 14.44
N LEU A 34 1.58 14.51 13.68
CA LEU A 34 1.76 13.13 14.14
C LEU A 34 3.20 12.88 14.62
N LEU A 35 4.20 13.27 13.82
CA LEU A 35 5.61 13.09 14.16
C LEU A 35 6.01 13.93 15.40
N ALA A 36 5.51 15.16 15.53
CA ALA A 36 5.73 16.00 16.70
C ALA A 36 5.13 15.38 17.96
N ALA A 37 3.89 14.90 17.89
CA ALA A 37 3.22 14.22 19.01
C ALA A 37 3.97 12.94 19.43
N ARG A 38 4.47 12.16 18.47
CA ARG A 38 5.30 10.99 18.75
C ARG A 38 6.61 11.36 19.45
N ARG A 39 7.31 12.38 18.96
CA ARG A 39 8.54 12.89 19.58
C ARG A 39 8.30 13.38 21.01
N ALA A 40 7.22 14.13 21.23
CA ALA A 40 6.82 14.59 22.57
C ALA A 40 6.53 13.41 23.52
N SER A 41 6.13 12.26 22.97
CA SER A 41 5.92 11.02 23.72
C SER A 41 7.16 10.12 23.80
N GLY A 42 8.36 10.62 23.46
CA GLY A 42 9.61 9.85 23.47
C GLY A 42 9.73 8.80 22.34
N ARG A 43 8.90 8.87 21.29
CA ARG A 43 8.89 7.89 20.19
C ARG A 43 9.46 8.48 18.90
N GLY A 44 10.33 7.73 18.24
CA GLY A 44 10.89 8.07 16.93
C GLY A 44 9.91 7.93 15.76
N PRO A 45 10.34 8.30 14.54
CA PRO A 45 9.56 8.14 13.32
C PRO A 45 9.40 6.67 12.92
N GLN A 46 10.28 5.78 13.38
CA GLN A 46 10.13 4.34 13.15
C GLN A 46 9.00 3.78 14.02
N ALA A 47 8.21 2.89 13.43
CA ALA A 47 7.10 2.23 14.11
C ALA A 47 7.01 0.76 13.70
N ARG A 48 7.02 -0.13 14.68
CA ARG A 48 6.57 -1.51 14.51
C ARG A 48 5.11 -1.63 14.89
N VAL A 49 4.26 -2.05 13.96
CA VAL A 49 2.81 -2.09 14.15
C VAL A 49 2.19 -3.31 13.50
N VAL A 50 1.02 -3.72 14.00
CA VAL A 50 0.13 -4.65 13.30
C VAL A 50 -0.99 -3.87 12.63
N ARG A 51 -1.18 -4.09 11.34
CA ARG A 51 -2.29 -3.51 10.56
C ARG A 51 -2.91 -4.59 9.69
N ALA A 52 -4.23 -4.75 9.82
CA ALA A 52 -4.98 -5.80 9.16
C ALA A 52 -4.28 -7.17 9.26
N GLY A 53 -3.84 -7.55 10.46
CA GLY A 53 -3.18 -8.83 10.71
C GLY A 53 -1.77 -9.00 10.14
N VAL A 54 -1.17 -7.95 9.56
CA VAL A 54 0.21 -7.96 9.05
C VAL A 54 1.11 -7.15 9.98
N ARG A 55 2.29 -7.69 10.30
CA ARG A 55 3.34 -7.01 11.06
C ARG A 55 4.20 -6.16 10.12
N TRP A 56 4.43 -4.91 10.49
CA TRP A 56 5.18 -3.96 9.69
C TRP A 56 6.27 -3.30 10.51
N GLU A 57 7.39 -2.98 9.86
CA GLU A 57 8.33 -1.96 10.33
C GLU A 57 8.35 -0.80 9.34
N LEU A 58 7.86 0.34 9.81
CA LEU A 58 7.53 1.52 9.01
C LEU A 58 8.36 2.73 9.43
N ASP A 59 8.73 3.56 8.47
CA ASP A 59 9.24 4.90 8.69
C ASP A 59 8.15 5.92 8.38
N LEU A 60 7.59 6.56 9.41
CA LEU A 60 6.46 7.49 9.27
C LEU A 60 6.82 8.81 8.57
N ARG A 61 8.09 9.00 8.19
CA ARG A 61 8.50 10.09 7.29
C ARG A 61 8.16 9.79 5.83
N GLU A 62 7.99 8.52 5.47
CA GLU A 62 7.65 8.09 4.12
C GLU A 62 6.14 8.02 3.91
N GLY A 63 5.67 8.46 2.75
CA GLY A 63 4.24 8.57 2.46
C GLY A 63 3.52 7.22 2.44
N ILE A 64 4.16 6.19 1.87
CA ILE A 64 3.56 4.84 1.77
C ILE A 64 3.48 4.21 3.16
N ASP A 65 4.57 4.25 3.92
CA ASP A 65 4.63 3.78 5.29
C ASP A 65 3.59 4.48 6.18
N LEU A 66 3.48 5.80 6.09
CA LEU A 66 2.46 6.56 6.82
C LEU A 66 1.05 6.13 6.41
N ALA A 67 0.81 5.94 5.10
CA ALA A 67 -0.48 5.47 4.61
C ALA A 67 -0.81 4.05 5.12
N VAL A 68 0.16 3.15 5.22
CA VAL A 68 -0.03 1.83 5.84
C VAL A 68 -0.30 1.97 7.34
N TYR A 69 0.47 2.80 8.05
CA TYR A 69 0.31 3.06 9.49
C TYR A 69 -1.08 3.59 9.84
N LEU A 70 -1.64 4.46 8.99
CA LEU A 70 -2.99 5.04 9.14
C LEU A 70 -4.09 4.17 8.52
N ASN A 71 -3.76 3.02 7.92
CA ASN A 71 -4.71 2.15 7.20
C ASN A 71 -5.43 2.88 6.04
N LEU A 72 -4.70 3.72 5.31
CA LEU A 72 -5.17 4.56 4.20
C LEU A 72 -4.58 4.18 2.85
N TYR A 73 -3.58 3.28 2.79
CA TYR A 73 -2.93 2.90 1.55
C TYR A 73 -3.90 2.23 0.57
N GLU A 74 -3.97 2.76 -0.65
CA GLU A 74 -4.67 2.23 -1.84
C GLU A 74 -5.91 1.36 -1.58
N ARG A 75 -6.85 1.85 -0.75
CA ARG A 75 -8.01 1.06 -0.29
C ARG A 75 -8.86 0.48 -1.43
N ALA A 76 -8.93 1.16 -2.58
CA ALA A 76 -9.64 0.66 -3.76
C ALA A 76 -8.95 -0.58 -4.35
N THR A 77 -7.63 -0.53 -4.50
CA THR A 77 -6.78 -1.65 -4.92
C THR A 77 -6.87 -2.81 -3.92
N SER A 78 -6.76 -2.55 -2.61
CA SER A 78 -6.92 -3.60 -1.59
C SER A 78 -8.29 -4.30 -1.68
N ARG A 79 -9.37 -3.55 -1.94
CA ARG A 79 -10.71 -4.13 -2.16
C ARG A 79 -10.80 -4.91 -3.48
N ALA A 80 -10.12 -4.49 -4.53
CA ALA A 80 -10.06 -5.24 -5.78
C ALA A 80 -9.33 -6.57 -5.58
N ILE A 81 -8.17 -6.56 -4.91
CA ILE A 81 -7.44 -7.77 -4.52
C ILE A 81 -8.33 -8.70 -3.73
N ALA A 82 -9.03 -8.21 -2.70
CA ALA A 82 -9.91 -9.05 -1.88
C ALA A 82 -11.04 -9.72 -2.68
N ARG A 83 -11.60 -9.00 -3.67
CA ARG A 83 -12.70 -9.50 -4.53
C ARG A 83 -12.24 -10.49 -5.59
N HIS A 84 -11.07 -10.28 -6.19
CA HIS A 84 -10.64 -11.05 -7.37
C HIS A 84 -9.61 -12.12 -7.07
N LEU A 85 -8.77 -11.94 -6.06
CA LEU A 85 -7.73 -12.90 -5.73
C LEU A 85 -8.31 -14.05 -4.93
N ARG A 86 -8.16 -15.28 -5.45
CA ARG A 86 -8.72 -16.51 -4.88
C ARG A 86 -7.68 -17.24 -4.03
N ALA A 87 -8.16 -18.08 -3.11
CA ALA A 87 -7.29 -19.01 -2.39
C ALA A 87 -6.65 -20.00 -3.38
N GLY A 88 -5.40 -20.40 -3.15
CA GLY A 88 -4.62 -21.26 -4.03
C GLY A 88 -4.02 -20.56 -5.26
N ALA A 89 -4.35 -19.29 -5.51
CA ALA A 89 -3.86 -18.58 -6.69
C ALA A 89 -2.37 -18.22 -6.60
N VAL A 90 -1.76 -18.00 -7.75
CA VAL A 90 -0.46 -17.33 -7.89
C VAL A 90 -0.71 -15.85 -8.21
N ALA A 91 -0.16 -14.95 -7.40
CA ALA A 91 -0.23 -13.50 -7.62
C ALA A 91 1.16 -12.94 -7.94
N LEU A 92 1.21 -11.97 -8.84
CA LEU A 92 2.42 -11.20 -9.15
C LEU A 92 2.24 -9.77 -8.65
N ASP A 93 3.19 -9.28 -7.84
CA ASP A 93 3.23 -7.90 -7.36
C ASP A 93 4.43 -7.20 -8.00
N ILE A 94 4.17 -6.37 -9.01
CA ILE A 94 5.20 -5.70 -9.82
C ILE A 94 5.40 -4.28 -9.30
N GLY A 95 6.60 -3.96 -8.81
CA GLY A 95 6.84 -2.73 -8.04
C GLY A 95 6.38 -2.89 -6.60
N ALA A 96 6.74 -4.02 -5.98
CA ALA A 96 6.26 -4.42 -4.66
C ALA A 96 6.63 -3.44 -3.53
N ASN A 97 7.64 -2.59 -3.74
CA ASN A 97 8.09 -1.56 -2.82
C ASN A 97 8.27 -2.12 -1.39
N ILE A 98 7.54 -1.64 -0.38
CA ILE A 98 7.66 -2.14 1.01
C ILE A 98 6.86 -3.41 1.29
N GLY A 99 6.16 -3.96 0.29
CA GLY A 99 5.27 -5.12 0.39
C GLY A 99 3.81 -4.81 0.70
N ALA A 100 3.40 -3.55 0.51
CA ALA A 100 2.07 -3.03 0.88
C ALA A 100 0.90 -3.80 0.23
N HIS A 101 1.10 -4.34 -0.98
CA HIS A 101 0.16 -5.25 -1.64
C HIS A 101 0.57 -6.72 -1.50
N THR A 102 1.86 -7.03 -1.60
CA THR A 102 2.44 -8.38 -1.42
C THR A 102 1.88 -9.11 -0.19
N LEU A 103 1.93 -8.48 0.99
CA LEU A 103 1.54 -9.14 2.26
C LEU A 103 0.03 -9.40 2.34
N PRO A 104 -0.86 -8.45 2.01
CA PRO A 104 -2.29 -8.73 1.85
C PRO A 104 -2.61 -9.81 0.82
N MET A 105 -1.91 -9.81 -0.33
CA MET A 105 -2.07 -10.87 -1.34
C MET A 105 -1.69 -12.24 -0.76
N ALA A 106 -0.57 -12.35 -0.04
CA ALA A 106 -0.11 -13.60 0.57
C ALA A 106 -1.10 -14.15 1.61
N ARG A 107 -1.73 -13.28 2.39
CA ARG A 107 -2.83 -13.66 3.28
C ARG A 107 -4.03 -14.19 2.49
N ARG A 108 -4.39 -13.52 1.38
CA ARG A 108 -5.59 -13.83 0.61
C ARG A 108 -5.49 -15.13 -0.18
N VAL A 109 -4.33 -15.42 -0.77
CA VAL A 109 -4.10 -16.66 -1.52
C VAL A 109 -3.99 -17.88 -0.61
N GLY A 110 -3.70 -17.70 0.68
CA GLY A 110 -3.64 -18.80 1.64
C GLY A 110 -2.47 -19.75 1.40
N PRO A 111 -2.35 -20.84 2.20
CA PRO A 111 -1.16 -21.70 2.21
C PRO A 111 -0.92 -22.49 0.92
N ALA A 112 -1.97 -22.73 0.13
CA ALA A 112 -1.86 -23.39 -1.17
C ALA A 112 -1.50 -22.43 -2.32
N GLY A 113 -1.47 -21.12 -2.06
CA GLY A 113 -1.17 -20.12 -3.07
C GLY A 113 0.24 -19.57 -2.97
N ARG A 114 0.60 -18.67 -3.89
CA ARG A 114 1.94 -18.08 -3.96
C ARG A 114 1.87 -16.61 -4.37
N VAL A 115 2.83 -15.81 -3.89
CA VAL A 115 3.05 -14.44 -4.36
C VAL A 115 4.49 -14.32 -4.85
N VAL A 116 4.68 -13.71 -6.02
CA VAL A 116 6.00 -13.32 -6.52
C VAL A 116 6.04 -11.80 -6.55
N ALA A 117 6.91 -11.22 -5.73
CA ALA A 117 7.05 -9.80 -5.52
C ALA A 117 8.33 -9.31 -6.19
N PHE A 118 8.19 -8.39 -7.14
CA PHE A 118 9.29 -7.81 -7.91
C PHE A 118 9.51 -6.37 -7.46
N GLU A 119 10.70 -6.05 -6.97
CA GLU A 119 11.06 -4.68 -6.59
C GLU A 119 12.51 -4.39 -7.00
N PRO A 120 12.75 -3.48 -7.95
CA PRO A 120 14.10 -3.27 -8.48
C PRO A 120 15.03 -2.49 -7.54
N THR A 121 14.50 -1.60 -6.71
CA THR A 121 15.34 -0.64 -5.95
C THR A 121 15.91 -1.26 -4.69
N ASP A 122 17.19 -1.03 -4.40
CA ASP A 122 17.86 -1.56 -3.20
C ASP A 122 17.14 -1.17 -1.91
N TYR A 123 16.78 0.10 -1.81
CA TYR A 123 16.11 0.65 -0.63
C TYR A 123 14.77 -0.04 -0.36
N ALA A 124 13.89 -0.08 -1.36
CA ALA A 124 12.57 -0.65 -1.18
C ALA A 124 12.62 -2.17 -1.07
N PHE A 125 13.50 -2.85 -1.81
CA PHE A 125 13.68 -4.30 -1.72
C PHE A 125 14.17 -4.72 -0.32
N ALA A 126 15.08 -3.96 0.29
CA ALA A 126 15.50 -4.20 1.67
C ALA A 126 14.32 -4.05 2.65
N LYS A 127 13.45 -3.04 2.46
CA LYS A 127 12.22 -2.87 3.24
C LYS A 127 11.22 -4.00 3.01
N LEU A 128 11.02 -4.44 1.77
CA LEU A 128 10.19 -5.59 1.40
C LEU A 128 10.63 -6.82 2.18
N ARG A 129 11.90 -7.20 2.06
CA ARG A 129 12.45 -8.40 2.71
C ARG A 129 12.28 -8.35 4.22
N ARG A 130 12.52 -7.18 4.83
CA ARG A 130 12.31 -6.99 6.27
C ARG A 130 10.84 -7.17 6.66
N ASN A 131 9.91 -6.53 5.96
CA ASN A 131 8.48 -6.65 6.24
C ASN A 131 7.98 -8.09 6.00
N VAL A 132 8.46 -8.77 4.96
CA VAL A 132 8.17 -10.20 4.74
C VAL A 132 8.74 -11.05 5.87
N GLY A 133 9.98 -10.80 6.30
CA GLY A 133 10.62 -11.51 7.41
C GLY A 133 9.93 -11.34 8.76
N LEU A 134 9.25 -10.20 8.99
CA LEU A 134 8.40 -10.00 10.16
C LEU A 134 7.14 -10.88 10.14
N ASN A 135 6.78 -11.49 9.00
CA ASN A 135 5.60 -12.31 8.82
C ASN A 135 5.96 -13.76 8.41
N PRO A 136 6.61 -14.57 9.29
CA PRO A 136 7.01 -15.94 8.96
C PRO A 136 5.87 -16.85 8.47
N ASP A 137 4.65 -16.64 8.96
CA ASP A 137 3.43 -17.35 8.54
C ASP A 137 3.04 -17.07 7.07
N LEU A 138 3.52 -15.95 6.51
CA LEU A 138 3.31 -15.56 5.12
C LEU A 138 4.58 -15.72 4.28
N ALA A 139 5.76 -15.59 4.87
CA ALA A 139 7.04 -15.60 4.16
C ALA A 139 7.24 -16.85 3.30
N ALA A 140 6.82 -18.02 3.79
CA ALA A 140 6.98 -19.31 3.09
C ALA A 140 6.31 -19.36 1.69
N ARG A 141 5.34 -18.48 1.42
CA ARG A 141 4.64 -18.43 0.11
C ARG A 141 4.94 -17.17 -0.69
N ILE A 142 5.90 -16.36 -0.27
CA ILE A 142 6.32 -15.14 -0.94
C ILE A 142 7.72 -15.35 -1.51
N ALA A 143 7.88 -15.17 -2.82
CA ALA A 143 9.19 -15.06 -3.45
C ALA A 143 9.47 -13.59 -3.73
N CYS A 144 10.53 -13.03 -3.14
CA CYS A 144 10.97 -11.67 -3.42
C CYS A 144 12.10 -11.69 -4.45
N LEU A 145 11.93 -10.98 -5.56
CA LEU A 145 12.90 -10.88 -6.65
C LEU A 145 13.31 -9.41 -6.83
N GLN A 146 14.61 -9.15 -6.76
CA GLN A 146 15.15 -7.81 -6.96
C GLN A 146 15.48 -7.59 -8.43
N VAL A 147 14.44 -7.35 -9.23
CA VAL A 147 14.56 -7.21 -10.69
C VAL A 147 13.60 -6.15 -11.21
N LEU A 148 14.00 -5.50 -12.30
CA LEU A 148 13.12 -4.65 -13.10
C LEU A 148 12.48 -5.51 -14.19
N LEU A 149 11.15 -5.48 -14.31
CA LEU A 149 10.45 -6.14 -15.41
C LEU A 149 10.28 -5.17 -16.58
N THR A 150 10.65 -5.62 -17.77
CA THR A 150 10.53 -4.88 -19.04
C THR A 150 9.64 -5.64 -20.01
N GLY A 151 9.04 -4.92 -20.98
CA GLY A 151 8.17 -5.54 -21.98
C GLY A 151 8.91 -6.30 -23.10
N THR A 152 10.23 -6.16 -23.18
CA THR A 152 11.09 -6.82 -24.17
C THR A 152 12.38 -7.34 -23.52
N ASP A 153 12.89 -8.44 -24.08
CA ASP A 153 14.18 -9.01 -23.70
C ASP A 153 15.32 -8.04 -24.07
N GLY A 154 16.35 -8.00 -23.22
CA GLY A 154 17.54 -7.16 -23.46
C GLY A 154 17.32 -5.65 -23.31
N ALA A 155 16.11 -5.21 -22.92
CA ALA A 155 15.87 -3.82 -22.58
C ALA A 155 16.78 -3.41 -21.41
N ARG A 156 17.57 -2.36 -21.62
CA ARG A 156 18.39 -1.79 -20.54
C ARG A 156 17.46 -1.15 -19.53
N ALA A 157 17.76 -1.36 -18.24
CA ALA A 157 17.16 -0.55 -17.20
C ALA A 157 17.39 0.93 -17.56
N PRO A 158 16.36 1.80 -17.45
CA PRO A 158 16.59 3.23 -17.58
C PRO A 158 17.69 3.65 -16.60
N GLY A 159 18.47 4.69 -16.97
CA GLY A 159 19.46 5.28 -16.06
C GLY A 159 18.83 5.60 -14.69
N PRO A 160 19.63 5.82 -13.63
CA PRO A 160 19.14 5.76 -12.25
C PRO A 160 17.95 6.71 -12.03
N VAL A 161 16.74 6.17 -12.12
CA VAL A 161 15.51 6.84 -11.69
C VAL A 161 15.41 6.77 -10.14
N TYR A 162 16.21 5.89 -9.53
CA TYR A 162 16.12 5.50 -8.11
C TYR A 162 17.48 5.17 -7.47
N ALA A 163 18.56 5.87 -7.85
CA ALA A 163 19.82 5.80 -7.09
C ALA A 163 19.67 6.48 -5.72
#